data_AF-A0A1M5APC3-F1
#
_entry.id   AF-A0A1M5APC3-F1
#
_cell.length_a   1.000
_cell.length_b   1.000
_cell.length_c   1.000
_cell.angle_alpha   90.00
_cell.angle_beta   90.00
_cell.angle_gamma   90.00
#
_symmetry.space_group_name_H-M   'P 1'
#
loop_
_entity.id
_entity.type
_entity.pdbx_description
1 polymer ?
#
loop_
_entity_poly.entity_id
_entity_poly.type
_entity_poly.pdbx_seq_one_letter_code
_entity_poly.pdbx_strand_id
1 'polypeptide(L)'
;MQRSFSYIVLITWFLLAWSCKTQYVTTSLKKSNHEVVNAAVPLDSQLVSIYLPYKSVLEKDMSRVISVSEQEMVKDRPESSLTNFLADMMLKEGAEIAAGLNKDIRPDISFLNYGGIRTFLPRGEITVHNIFELMPFENEVVFIQLSGEQVQEFLNYVAENGGNSVGGIRFKISENKAANVEIGGKPLSEKELYWLVTNDYVAAGGDGFDVFTRRKEFVAGNVKIRDVIIAHLEKELDNGRQISAKPDGRIVYE
;
A
#
# COMPACT_ATOMS: atom_id res chain seq x y z
N MET A 1 63.00 -17.04 43.92
CA MET A 1 61.87 -16.14 43.60
C MET A 1 60.91 -16.68 42.53
N GLN A 2 61.29 -17.59 41.63
CA GLN A 2 60.40 -18.08 40.55
C GLN A 2 59.22 -18.98 40.99
N ARG A 3 59.34 -19.77 42.07
CA ARG A 3 58.25 -20.69 42.49
C ARG A 3 57.03 -19.96 43.07
N SER A 4 57.22 -18.86 43.83
CA SER A 4 56.11 -18.08 44.40
C SER A 4 55.29 -17.35 43.33
N PHE A 5 55.94 -16.86 42.27
CA PHE A 5 55.26 -16.20 41.16
C PHE A 5 54.32 -17.16 40.40
N SER A 6 54.73 -18.42 40.24
CA SER A 6 53.91 -19.44 39.57
C SER A 6 52.65 -19.81 40.36
N TYR A 7 52.72 -19.84 41.70
CA TYR A 7 51.53 -20.11 42.53
C TYR A 7 50.57 -18.92 42.56
N ILE A 8 51.07 -17.69 42.56
CA ILE A 8 50.22 -16.49 42.49
C ILE A 8 49.44 -16.48 41.18
N VAL A 9 50.10 -16.75 40.04
CA VAL A 9 49.45 -16.81 38.73
C VAL A 9 48.37 -17.89 38.70
N LEU A 10 48.65 -19.09 39.21
CA LEU A 10 47.69 -20.19 39.29
C LEU A 10 46.48 -19.87 40.19
N ILE A 11 46.70 -19.20 41.33
CA ILE A 11 45.63 -18.78 42.23
C ILE A 11 44.77 -17.68 41.58
N THR A 12 45.38 -16.69 40.91
CA THR A 12 44.62 -15.67 40.16
C THR A 12 43.82 -16.27 39.00
N TRP A 13 44.35 -17.29 38.31
CA TRP A 13 43.62 -17.97 37.24
C TRP A 13 42.43 -18.76 37.78
N PHE A 14 42.59 -19.41 38.93
CA PHE A 14 41.52 -20.12 39.62
C PHE A 14 40.41 -19.17 40.11
N LEU A 15 40.79 -17.98 40.62
CA LEU A 15 39.84 -16.95 41.05
C LEU A 15 39.07 -16.31 39.89
N LEU A 16 39.69 -16.15 38.71
CA LEU A 16 39.02 -15.61 37.52
C LEU A 16 38.06 -16.63 36.87
N ALA A 17 38.34 -17.93 36.97
CA ALA A 17 37.48 -18.98 36.43
C ALA A 17 36.18 -19.19 37.23
N TRP A 18 36.13 -18.73 38.48
CA TRP A 18 34.96 -18.78 39.37
C TRP A 18 34.28 -17.42 39.58
N SER A 19 34.47 -16.49 38.64
CA SER A 19 33.63 -15.30 38.58
C SER A 19 32.19 -15.70 38.23
N CYS A 20 31.28 -15.58 39.19
CA CYS A 20 29.85 -15.83 39.00
C CYS A 20 29.30 -14.93 37.89
N LYS A 21 28.96 -15.52 36.74
CA LYS A 21 28.15 -14.83 35.72
C LYS A 21 26.71 -14.85 36.18
N THR A 22 26.16 -13.69 36.54
CA THR A 22 24.74 -13.55 36.84
C THR A 22 23.94 -13.82 35.56
N GLN A 23 23.33 -14.99 35.46
CA GLN A 23 22.38 -15.29 34.38
C GLN A 23 21.02 -14.69 34.74
N TYR A 24 20.63 -13.64 34.04
CA TYR A 24 19.27 -13.13 34.11
C TYR A 24 18.36 -14.10 33.36
N VAL A 25 17.64 -14.93 34.09
CA VAL A 25 16.51 -15.69 33.55
C VAL A 25 15.28 -14.83 33.77
N THR A 26 14.64 -14.39 32.69
CA THR A 26 13.34 -13.70 32.79
C THR A 26 12.30 -14.69 33.34
N THR A 27 12.04 -14.63 34.63
CA THR A 27 11.16 -15.56 35.35
C THR A 27 9.67 -15.26 35.15
N SER A 28 9.31 -14.01 34.83
CA SER A 28 7.94 -13.67 34.45
C SER A 28 7.91 -12.35 33.67
N LEU A 29 7.01 -12.27 32.70
CA LEU A 29 6.77 -11.07 31.90
C LEU A 29 5.34 -10.62 32.15
N LYS A 30 5.17 -9.62 33.02
CA LYS A 30 3.84 -9.07 33.32
C LYS A 30 3.48 -8.07 32.23
N LYS A 31 2.64 -8.49 31.28
CA LYS A 31 2.02 -7.59 30.30
C LYS A 31 0.70 -7.09 30.85
N SER A 32 0.49 -5.77 30.82
CA SER A 32 -0.82 -5.16 31.01
C SER A 32 -1.19 -4.42 29.74
N ASN A 33 -2.36 -4.73 29.19
CA ASN A 33 -2.98 -3.84 28.22
C ASN A 33 -3.63 -2.72 29.03
N HIS A 34 -3.17 -1.49 28.82
CA HIS A 34 -3.85 -0.31 29.34
C HIS A 34 -4.88 0.09 28.29
N GLU A 35 -6.14 -0.17 28.57
CA GLU A 35 -7.21 0.40 27.76
C GLU A 35 -7.14 1.92 27.86
N VAL A 36 -7.18 2.58 26.70
CA VAL A 36 -7.34 4.03 26.64
C VAL A 36 -8.77 4.31 27.09
N VAL A 37 -8.93 4.59 28.39
CA VAL A 37 -10.23 4.91 28.97
C VAL A 37 -10.72 6.20 28.33
N ASN A 38 -11.91 6.16 27.73
CA ASN A 38 -12.57 7.31 27.11
C ASN A 38 -13.13 8.29 28.18
N ALA A 39 -12.41 8.45 29.29
CA ALA A 39 -12.67 9.49 30.25
C ALA A 39 -12.23 10.81 29.60
N ALA A 40 -13.07 11.85 29.71
CA ALA A 40 -12.73 13.19 29.28
C ALA A 40 -11.58 13.73 30.15
N VAL A 41 -10.34 13.35 29.80
CA VAL A 41 -9.14 13.95 30.36
C VAL A 41 -9.09 15.38 29.83
N PRO A 42 -9.02 16.40 30.70
CA PRO A 42 -8.88 17.77 30.23
C PRO A 42 -7.61 17.88 29.37
N LEU A 43 -7.76 18.44 28.17
CA LEU A 43 -6.63 18.69 27.28
C LEU A 43 -5.58 19.54 27.99
N ASP A 44 -4.34 19.09 27.97
CA ASP A 44 -3.23 19.85 28.55
C ASP A 44 -3.00 21.14 27.75
N SER A 45 -3.16 22.28 28.40
CA SER A 45 -3.01 23.59 27.75
C SER A 45 -1.63 23.83 27.14
N GLN A 46 -0.56 23.26 27.72
CA GLN A 46 0.79 23.34 27.15
C GLN A 46 0.87 22.48 25.88
N LEU A 47 0.34 21.26 25.91
CA LEU A 47 0.28 20.41 24.72
C LEU A 47 -0.51 21.08 23.59
N VAL A 48 -1.67 21.64 23.91
CA VAL A 48 -2.52 22.38 22.96
C VAL A 48 -1.77 23.56 22.36
N SER A 49 -1.06 24.35 23.17
CA SER A 49 -0.26 25.47 22.68
C SER A 49 0.87 25.05 21.73
N ILE A 50 1.40 23.82 21.90
CA ILE A 50 2.46 23.28 21.06
C ILE A 50 1.92 22.89 19.67
N TYR A 51 0.81 22.13 19.58
CA TYR A 51 0.38 21.58 18.29
C TYR A 51 -0.55 22.49 17.49
N LEU A 52 -1.29 23.40 18.14
CA LEU A 52 -2.28 24.25 17.45
C LEU A 52 -1.70 25.05 16.28
N PRO A 53 -0.53 25.71 16.38
CA PRO A 53 0.02 26.46 15.25
C PRO A 53 0.27 25.60 14.02
N TYR A 54 0.80 24.38 14.21
CA TYR A 54 1.02 23.42 13.12
C TYR A 54 -0.29 22.93 12.54
N LYS A 55 -1.27 22.61 13.40
CA LYS A 55 -2.61 22.19 12.98
C LYS A 55 -3.26 23.27 12.10
N SER A 56 -3.24 24.53 12.51
CA SER A 56 -3.86 25.62 11.74
C SER A 56 -3.23 25.84 10.38
N VAL A 57 -1.91 25.64 10.24
CA VAL A 57 -1.24 25.69 8.93
C VAL A 57 -1.69 24.52 8.06
N LEU A 58 -1.67 23.29 8.60
CA LEU A 58 -2.06 22.09 7.86
C LEU A 58 -3.54 22.08 7.47
N GLU A 59 -4.43 22.57 8.34
CA GLU A 59 -5.87 22.63 8.07
C GLU A 59 -6.20 23.42 6.81
N LYS A 60 -5.43 24.47 6.51
CA LYS A 60 -5.61 25.24 5.27
C LYS A 60 -5.41 24.38 4.02
N ASP A 61 -4.38 23.55 4.01
CA ASP A 61 -4.07 22.70 2.87
C ASP A 61 -5.00 21.48 2.83
N MET A 62 -5.30 20.89 4.00
CA MET A 62 -6.17 19.72 4.13
C MET A 62 -7.63 20.00 3.76
N SER A 63 -8.14 21.20 4.05
CA SER A 63 -9.52 21.60 3.76
C SER A 63 -9.77 22.01 2.30
N ARG A 64 -8.73 22.09 1.48
CA ARG A 64 -8.85 22.48 0.08
C ARG A 64 -9.67 21.45 -0.69
N VAL A 65 -10.76 21.91 -1.30
CA VAL A 65 -11.59 21.10 -2.22
C VAL A 65 -10.84 20.90 -3.52
N ILE A 66 -10.72 19.65 -3.95
CA ILE A 66 -9.96 19.23 -5.13
C ILE A 66 -10.81 18.50 -6.16
N SER A 67 -12.01 18.03 -5.79
CA SER A 67 -12.98 17.45 -6.73
C SER A 67 -14.38 17.40 -6.12
N VAL A 68 -15.37 16.98 -6.90
CA VAL A 68 -16.74 16.72 -6.46
C VAL A 68 -17.15 15.34 -6.95
N SER A 69 -17.62 14.49 -6.03
CA SER A 69 -18.12 13.15 -6.34
C SER A 69 -19.64 13.12 -6.45
N GLU A 70 -20.18 12.52 -7.51
CA GLU A 70 -21.63 12.39 -7.73
C GLU A 70 -22.29 11.44 -6.72
N GLN A 71 -21.52 10.49 -6.19
CA GLN A 71 -21.96 9.41 -5.31
C GLN A 71 -20.91 9.11 -4.24
N GLU A 72 -21.31 8.40 -3.19
CA GLU A 72 -20.35 7.79 -2.28
C GLU A 72 -19.69 6.59 -2.98
N MET A 73 -18.37 6.50 -2.88
CA MET A 73 -17.61 5.36 -3.42
C MET A 73 -16.98 4.60 -2.28
N VAL A 74 -17.42 3.35 -2.10
CA VAL A 74 -16.92 2.45 -1.06
C VAL A 74 -16.04 1.38 -1.68
N LYS A 75 -15.06 0.89 -0.91
CA LYS A 75 -14.30 -0.30 -1.30
C LYS A 75 -15.08 -1.54 -0.89
N ASP A 76 -15.13 -2.52 -1.78
CA ASP A 76 -15.70 -3.83 -1.53
C ASP A 76 -15.09 -4.88 -2.48
N ARG A 77 -15.51 -6.13 -2.29
CA ARG A 77 -15.08 -7.31 -3.05
C ARG A 77 -16.29 -8.03 -3.66
N PRO A 78 -16.16 -8.65 -4.85
CA PRO A 78 -14.91 -8.84 -5.59
C PRO A 78 -14.47 -7.63 -6.40
N GLU A 79 -15.37 -6.68 -6.60
CA GLU A 79 -15.15 -5.37 -7.18
C GLU A 79 -16.10 -4.34 -6.53
N SER A 80 -15.81 -3.05 -6.70
CA SER A 80 -16.60 -1.96 -6.14
C SER A 80 -16.36 -0.66 -6.92
N SER A 81 -17.20 0.36 -6.67
CA SER A 81 -17.03 1.67 -7.29
C SER A 81 -15.65 2.28 -6.99
N LEU A 82 -15.20 2.22 -5.73
CA LEU A 82 -13.92 2.81 -5.34
C LEU A 82 -12.72 2.03 -5.86
N THR A 83 -12.74 0.70 -5.78
CA THR A 83 -11.63 -0.13 -6.29
C THR A 83 -11.48 -0.01 -7.80
N ASN A 84 -12.58 0.13 -8.54
CA ASN A 84 -12.53 0.29 -9.99
C ASN A 84 -12.06 1.70 -10.36
N PHE A 85 -12.59 2.73 -9.69
CA PHE A 85 -12.17 4.12 -9.89
C PHE A 85 -10.65 4.28 -9.73
N LEU A 86 -10.10 3.81 -8.60
CA LEU A 86 -8.69 3.95 -8.30
C LEU A 86 -7.81 3.16 -9.26
N ALA A 87 -8.24 1.96 -9.66
CA ALA A 87 -7.50 1.16 -10.64
C ALA A 87 -7.49 1.82 -12.02
N ASP A 88 -8.63 2.28 -12.52
CA ASP A 88 -8.73 2.93 -13.83
C ASP A 88 -7.94 4.23 -13.86
N MET A 89 -8.04 5.03 -12.78
CA MET A 89 -7.22 6.22 -12.59
C MET A 89 -5.73 5.86 -12.61
N MET A 90 -5.32 4.82 -11.87
CA MET A 90 -3.90 4.43 -11.77
C MET A 90 -3.36 3.93 -13.11
N LEU A 91 -4.18 3.25 -13.92
CA LEU A 91 -3.80 2.81 -15.26
C LEU A 91 -3.60 4.01 -16.19
N LYS A 92 -4.57 4.95 -16.17
CA LYS A 92 -4.53 6.17 -16.98
C LYS A 92 -3.33 7.06 -16.63
N GLU A 93 -3.21 7.44 -15.37
CA GLU A 93 -2.12 8.32 -14.90
C GLU A 93 -0.77 7.61 -14.95
N GLY A 94 -0.74 6.30 -14.70
CA GLY A 94 0.44 5.47 -14.90
C GLY A 94 0.99 5.52 -16.33
N ALA A 95 0.11 5.53 -17.34
CA ALA A 95 0.52 5.68 -18.73
C ALA A 95 1.10 7.09 -19.01
N GLU A 96 0.53 8.15 -18.43
CA GLU A 96 1.06 9.52 -18.54
C GLU A 96 2.45 9.63 -17.87
N ILE A 97 2.61 9.08 -16.67
CA ILE A 97 3.90 9.03 -15.95
C ILE A 97 4.94 8.25 -16.76
N ALA A 98 4.58 7.07 -17.26
CA ALA A 98 5.47 6.22 -18.07
C ALA A 98 5.98 6.95 -19.32
N ALA A 99 5.11 7.68 -20.01
CA ALA A 99 5.49 8.49 -21.17
C ALA A 99 6.51 9.58 -20.81
N GLY A 100 6.38 10.20 -19.63
CA GLY A 100 7.33 11.20 -19.13
C GLY A 100 8.72 10.66 -18.77
N LEU A 101 8.84 9.36 -18.49
CA LEU A 101 10.11 8.72 -18.12
C LEU A 101 11.03 8.46 -19.32
N ASN A 102 10.61 8.75 -20.56
CA ASN A 102 11.35 8.46 -21.79
C ASN A 102 11.80 6.99 -21.89
N LYS A 103 10.95 6.07 -21.45
CA LYS A 103 11.15 4.62 -21.55
C LYS A 103 9.99 4.01 -22.36
N ASP A 104 10.24 2.88 -23.00
CA ASP A 104 9.20 2.12 -23.69
C ASP A 104 8.37 1.29 -22.69
N ILE A 105 7.65 2.00 -21.81
CA ILE A 105 6.77 1.46 -20.79
C ILE A 105 5.34 1.84 -21.18
N ARG A 106 4.48 0.84 -21.28
CA ARG A 106 3.06 1.00 -21.58
C ARG A 106 2.28 0.08 -20.64
N PRO A 107 1.83 0.56 -19.47
CA PRO A 107 1.11 -0.30 -18.54
C PRO A 107 -0.18 -0.80 -19.19
N ASP A 108 -0.33 -2.11 -19.22
CA ASP A 108 -1.54 -2.82 -19.65
C ASP A 108 -2.47 -3.08 -18.46
N ILE A 109 -1.87 -3.15 -17.27
CA ILE A 109 -2.50 -3.53 -16.01
C ILE A 109 -2.22 -2.45 -14.98
N SER A 110 -3.21 -2.12 -14.16
CA SER A 110 -2.98 -1.45 -12.88
C SER A 110 -3.43 -2.31 -11.71
N PHE A 111 -2.76 -2.14 -10.57
CA PHE A 111 -3.13 -2.83 -9.34
C PHE A 111 -2.85 -1.97 -8.12
N LEU A 112 -3.82 -1.94 -7.20
CA LEU A 112 -3.67 -1.37 -5.86
C LEU A 112 -4.17 -2.39 -4.85
N ASN A 113 -3.38 -2.71 -3.83
CA ASN A 113 -3.82 -3.65 -2.80
C ASN A 113 -4.97 -3.08 -1.96
N TYR A 114 -5.96 -3.91 -1.70
CA TYR A 114 -7.14 -3.61 -0.88
C TYR A 114 -6.80 -3.03 0.51
N GLY A 115 -5.68 -3.46 1.10
CA GLY A 115 -5.16 -2.94 2.36
C GLY A 115 -4.62 -1.51 2.26
N GLY A 116 -4.18 -1.09 1.08
CA GLY A 116 -3.75 0.28 0.78
C GLY A 116 -4.90 1.30 0.83
N ILE A 117 -6.12 0.87 0.50
CA ILE A 117 -7.33 1.69 0.50
C ILE A 117 -7.98 1.63 1.88
N ARG A 118 -8.01 2.75 2.61
CA ARG A 118 -8.31 2.74 4.06
C ARG A 118 -9.72 3.15 4.41
N THR A 119 -10.36 3.98 3.59
CA THR A 119 -11.72 4.47 3.80
C THR A 119 -12.46 4.62 2.46
N PHE A 120 -13.67 5.14 2.50
CA PHE A 120 -14.50 5.49 1.34
C PHE A 120 -14.17 6.90 0.83
N LEU A 121 -14.67 7.25 -0.36
CA LEU A 121 -14.76 8.63 -0.83
C LEU A 121 -16.21 9.12 -0.70
N PRO A 122 -16.46 10.25 0.00
CA PRO A 122 -17.81 10.73 0.23
C PRO A 122 -18.47 11.24 -1.05
N ARG A 123 -19.81 11.33 -1.04
CA ARG A 123 -20.54 12.12 -2.02
C ARG A 123 -20.32 13.61 -1.76
N GLY A 124 -20.24 14.42 -2.82
CA GLY A 124 -20.06 15.88 -2.72
C GLY A 124 -18.60 16.28 -2.79
N GLU A 125 -18.24 17.36 -2.09
CA GLU A 125 -16.87 17.90 -2.11
C GLU A 125 -15.86 16.88 -1.58
N ILE A 126 -14.79 16.69 -2.36
CA ILE A 126 -13.63 15.89 -2.00
C ILE A 126 -12.50 16.85 -1.68
N THR A 127 -11.92 16.71 -0.50
CA THR A 127 -10.81 17.53 -0.01
C THR A 127 -9.49 16.77 -0.02
N VAL A 128 -8.38 17.49 0.11
CA VAL A 128 -7.05 16.89 0.33
C VAL A 128 -7.07 15.97 1.56
N HIS A 129 -7.75 16.36 2.64
CA HIS A 129 -7.94 15.54 3.85
C HIS A 129 -8.50 14.15 3.50
N ASN A 130 -9.53 14.09 2.65
CA ASN A 130 -10.14 12.81 2.26
C ASN A 130 -9.14 11.89 1.57
N ILE A 131 -8.20 12.43 0.78
CA ILE A 131 -7.19 11.62 0.09
C ILE A 131 -6.09 11.14 1.04
N PHE A 132 -5.71 11.97 2.03
CA PHE A 132 -4.82 11.56 3.11
C PHE A 132 -5.44 10.45 3.97
N GLU A 133 -6.74 10.48 4.23
CA GLU A 133 -7.43 9.37 4.90
C GLU A 133 -7.56 8.13 4.02
N LEU A 134 -7.85 8.31 2.73
CA LEU A 134 -8.05 7.22 1.76
C LEU A 134 -6.78 6.39 1.54
N MET A 135 -5.65 7.06 1.28
CA MET A 135 -4.33 6.46 1.04
C MET A 135 -3.23 7.18 1.84
N PRO A 136 -3.11 6.88 3.15
CA PRO A 136 -2.21 7.56 4.07
C PRO A 136 -0.74 7.13 3.94
N PHE A 137 -0.44 6.14 3.12
CA PHE A 137 0.92 5.62 2.98
C PHE A 137 1.73 6.45 1.99
N GLU A 138 3.04 6.56 2.23
CA GLU A 138 4.01 7.27 1.37
C GLU A 138 4.49 6.42 0.20
N ASN A 139 3.62 5.55 -0.31
CA ASN A 139 3.92 4.62 -1.37
C ASN A 139 4.13 5.36 -2.70
N GLU A 140 5.10 4.87 -3.47
CA GLU A 140 5.45 5.41 -4.78
C GLU A 140 4.85 4.60 -5.91
N VAL A 141 4.55 5.29 -7.01
CA VAL A 141 4.20 4.65 -8.28
C VAL A 141 5.42 3.90 -8.82
N VAL A 142 5.24 2.64 -9.16
CA VAL A 142 6.26 1.80 -9.80
C VAL A 142 5.65 1.02 -10.96
N PHE A 143 6.50 0.66 -11.91
CA PHE A 143 6.17 -0.18 -13.04
C PHE A 143 6.99 -1.46 -12.97
N ILE A 144 6.33 -2.59 -13.12
CA ILE A 144 6.97 -3.91 -13.14
C ILE A 144 6.54 -4.66 -14.40
N GLN A 145 7.44 -5.45 -14.96
CA GLN A 145 7.11 -6.30 -16.10
C GLN A 145 6.99 -7.76 -15.64
N LEU A 146 5.85 -8.37 -15.93
CA LEU A 146 5.51 -9.75 -15.54
C LEU A 146 5.28 -10.61 -16.79
N SER A 147 5.63 -11.89 -16.73
CA SER A 147 5.16 -12.87 -17.73
C SER A 147 3.67 -13.17 -17.56
N GLY A 148 3.02 -13.70 -18.60
CA GLY A 148 1.63 -14.13 -18.49
C GLY A 148 1.41 -15.18 -17.40
N GLU A 149 2.35 -16.09 -17.18
CA GLU A 149 2.32 -17.04 -16.06
C GLU A 149 2.30 -16.33 -14.69
N GLN A 150 3.14 -15.29 -14.53
CA GLN A 150 3.18 -14.49 -13.31
C GLN A 150 1.90 -13.66 -13.13
N VAL A 151 1.31 -13.15 -14.20
CA VAL A 151 0.01 -12.49 -14.17
C VAL A 151 -1.09 -13.47 -13.74
N GLN A 152 -1.09 -14.69 -14.26
CA GLN A 152 -2.04 -15.73 -13.85
C GLN A 152 -1.88 -16.09 -12.36
N GLU A 153 -0.65 -16.24 -11.88
CA GLU A 153 -0.36 -16.50 -10.46
C GLU A 153 -0.83 -15.35 -9.55
N PHE A 154 -0.52 -14.10 -9.94
CA PHE A 154 -1.02 -12.90 -9.28
C PHE A 154 -2.55 -12.88 -9.19
N LEU A 155 -3.24 -13.15 -10.30
CA LEU A 155 -4.71 -13.12 -10.34
C LEU A 155 -5.35 -14.29 -9.59
N ASN A 156 -4.69 -15.45 -9.53
CA ASN A 156 -5.13 -16.54 -8.66
C ASN A 156 -5.10 -16.11 -7.19
N TYR A 157 -4.05 -15.40 -6.75
CA TYR A 157 -3.99 -14.87 -5.39
C TYR A 157 -5.06 -13.80 -5.13
N VAL A 158 -5.34 -12.93 -6.11
CA VAL A 158 -6.45 -11.98 -6.04
C VAL A 158 -7.80 -12.71 -5.91
N ALA A 159 -8.02 -13.76 -6.70
CA ALA A 159 -9.25 -14.56 -6.69
C ALA A 159 -9.45 -15.30 -5.36
N GLU A 160 -8.37 -15.89 -4.81
CA GLU A 160 -8.37 -16.57 -3.50
C GLU A 160 -8.76 -15.62 -2.36
N ASN A 161 -8.36 -14.35 -2.46
CA ASN A 161 -8.72 -13.30 -1.50
C ASN A 161 -10.07 -12.63 -1.79
N GLY A 162 -10.82 -13.16 -2.76
CA GLY A 162 -12.16 -12.70 -3.12
C GLY A 162 -12.18 -11.40 -3.90
N GLY A 163 -11.12 -11.02 -4.63
CA GLY A 163 -11.07 -9.82 -5.47
C GLY A 163 -10.28 -8.65 -4.89
N ASN A 164 -9.97 -7.66 -5.74
CA ASN A 164 -9.09 -6.54 -5.41
C ASN A 164 -9.21 -5.38 -6.44
N SER A 165 -8.47 -4.29 -6.26
CA SER A 165 -8.46 -3.16 -7.20
C SER A 165 -7.53 -3.44 -8.38
N VAL A 166 -8.12 -3.80 -9.52
CA VAL A 166 -7.43 -4.10 -10.80
C VAL A 166 -7.99 -3.27 -11.96
N GLY A 167 -7.12 -2.82 -12.85
CA GLY A 167 -7.48 -2.05 -14.05
C GLY A 167 -6.85 -2.68 -15.28
N GLY A 168 -7.54 -2.58 -16.41
CA GLY A 168 -7.13 -3.24 -17.66
C GLY A 168 -7.34 -4.76 -17.69
N ILE A 169 -7.90 -5.33 -16.62
CA ILE A 169 -8.13 -6.77 -16.44
C ILE A 169 -9.63 -7.06 -16.36
N ARG A 170 -10.06 -8.18 -16.96
CA ARG A 170 -11.33 -8.85 -16.64
C ARG A 170 -11.09 -10.34 -16.36
N PHE A 171 -11.75 -10.92 -15.37
CA PHE A 171 -11.69 -12.36 -15.10
C PHE A 171 -12.88 -12.85 -14.24
N LYS A 172 -13.04 -14.18 -14.16
CA LYS A 172 -13.98 -14.84 -13.26
C LYS A 172 -13.26 -15.50 -12.09
N ILE A 173 -13.84 -15.46 -10.90
CA ILE A 173 -13.40 -16.26 -9.76
C ILE A 173 -14.13 -17.61 -9.83
N SER A 174 -13.38 -18.67 -10.10
CA SER A 174 -13.85 -20.05 -10.16
C SER A 174 -12.95 -20.92 -9.29
N GLU A 175 -13.52 -21.63 -8.31
CA GLU A 175 -12.77 -22.45 -7.34
C GLU A 175 -11.58 -21.71 -6.70
N ASN A 176 -11.79 -20.45 -6.29
CA ASN A 176 -10.76 -19.56 -5.72
C ASN A 176 -9.57 -19.27 -6.65
N LYS A 177 -9.74 -19.45 -7.96
CA LYS A 177 -8.74 -19.12 -8.99
C LYS A 177 -9.31 -18.18 -10.04
N ALA A 178 -8.43 -17.48 -10.74
CA ALA A 178 -8.81 -16.62 -11.84
C ALA A 178 -8.98 -17.45 -13.13
N ALA A 179 -10.19 -17.44 -13.68
CA ALA A 179 -10.55 -18.07 -14.94
C ALA A 179 -10.95 -17.02 -15.98
N ASN A 180 -10.82 -17.35 -17.26
CA ASN A 180 -11.17 -16.46 -18.39
C ASN A 180 -10.54 -15.07 -18.26
N VAL A 181 -9.24 -15.02 -17.96
CA VAL A 181 -8.52 -13.76 -17.81
C VAL A 181 -8.37 -13.07 -19.16
N GLU A 182 -8.74 -11.81 -19.22
CA GLU A 182 -8.53 -10.91 -20.34
C GLU A 182 -7.76 -9.67 -19.89
N ILE A 183 -6.75 -9.27 -20.67
CA ILE A 183 -5.98 -8.04 -20.50
C ILE A 183 -6.23 -7.16 -21.73
N GLY A 184 -6.74 -5.94 -21.53
CA GLY A 184 -7.09 -5.04 -22.64
C GLY A 184 -8.11 -5.64 -23.62
N GLY A 185 -8.98 -6.53 -23.15
CA GLY A 185 -9.98 -7.24 -23.97
C GLY A 185 -9.43 -8.40 -24.80
N LYS A 186 -8.20 -8.84 -24.58
CA LYS A 186 -7.61 -10.03 -25.20
C LYS A 186 -7.36 -11.10 -24.15
N PRO A 187 -7.58 -12.40 -24.46
CA PRO A 187 -7.24 -13.48 -23.55
C PRO A 187 -5.77 -13.42 -23.11
N LEU A 188 -5.53 -13.73 -21.84
CA LEU A 188 -4.18 -13.80 -21.28
C LEU A 188 -3.32 -14.80 -22.07
N SER A 189 -2.21 -14.31 -22.60
CA SER A 189 -1.15 -15.13 -23.21
C SER A 189 -0.02 -15.35 -22.21
N GLU A 190 0.27 -16.61 -21.88
CA GLU A 190 1.36 -17.00 -20.97
C GLU A 190 2.75 -16.54 -21.47
N LYS A 191 2.91 -16.40 -22.79
CA LYS A 191 4.19 -16.09 -23.43
C LYS A 191 4.48 -14.59 -23.56
N GLU A 192 3.46 -13.75 -23.35
CA GLU A 192 3.60 -12.30 -23.43
C GLU A 192 4.08 -11.70 -22.12
N LEU A 193 4.65 -10.50 -22.22
CA LEU A 193 5.08 -9.70 -21.08
C LEU A 193 4.12 -8.53 -20.94
N TYR A 194 3.65 -8.30 -19.71
CA TYR A 194 2.69 -7.24 -19.41
C TYR A 194 3.35 -6.24 -18.47
N TRP A 195 3.18 -4.96 -18.77
CA TRP A 195 3.55 -3.91 -17.84
C TRP A 195 2.41 -3.69 -16.85
N LEU A 196 2.76 -3.75 -15.57
CA LEU A 196 1.85 -3.51 -14.46
C LEU A 196 2.30 -2.25 -13.73
N VAL A 197 1.40 -1.27 -13.61
CA VAL A 197 1.59 -0.09 -12.76
C VAL A 197 0.96 -0.31 -11.38
N THR A 198 1.73 -0.10 -10.32
CA THR A 198 1.30 -0.36 -8.94
C THR A 198 2.10 0.47 -7.94
N ASN A 199 2.10 0.06 -6.67
CA ASN A 199 2.88 0.65 -5.60
C ASN A 199 4.14 -0.14 -5.27
N ASP A 200 5.16 0.57 -4.78
CA ASP A 200 6.44 0.01 -4.33
C ASP A 200 6.30 -1.05 -3.23
N TYR A 201 5.35 -0.89 -2.31
CA TYR A 201 5.11 -1.85 -1.23
C TYR A 201 4.73 -3.25 -1.75
N VAL A 202 3.74 -3.37 -2.63
CA VAL A 202 3.35 -4.68 -3.20
C VAL A 202 4.38 -5.17 -4.21
N ALA A 203 5.02 -4.27 -4.96
CA ALA A 203 6.10 -4.64 -5.87
C ALA A 203 7.31 -5.26 -5.13
N ALA A 204 7.47 -4.95 -3.84
CA ALA A 204 8.45 -5.58 -2.96
C ALA A 204 7.97 -6.89 -2.30
N GLY A 205 6.77 -7.39 -2.62
CA GLY A 205 6.19 -8.60 -2.04
C GLY A 205 5.24 -8.35 -0.85
N GLY A 206 4.92 -7.08 -0.54
CA GLY A 206 3.94 -6.73 0.48
C GLY A 206 2.58 -7.39 0.24
N ASP A 207 1.79 -7.57 1.30
CA ASP A 207 0.47 -8.26 1.26
C ASP A 207 0.47 -9.66 0.60
N GLY A 208 1.61 -10.35 0.57
CA GLY A 208 1.72 -11.71 0.00
C GLY A 208 1.90 -11.76 -1.52
N PHE A 209 2.16 -10.61 -2.18
CA PHE A 209 2.42 -10.54 -3.62
C PHE A 209 3.86 -10.91 -3.97
N ASP A 210 4.38 -12.01 -3.42
CA ASP A 210 5.77 -12.49 -3.64
C ASP A 210 6.09 -12.70 -5.13
N VAL A 211 5.09 -13.02 -5.95
CA VAL A 211 5.21 -13.12 -7.42
C VAL A 211 5.80 -11.85 -8.05
N PHE A 212 5.54 -10.66 -7.50
CA PHE A 212 6.08 -9.40 -8.01
C PHE A 212 7.58 -9.22 -7.73
N THR A 213 8.15 -9.97 -6.79
CA THR A 213 9.60 -9.99 -6.56
C THR A 213 10.36 -10.71 -7.68
N ARG A 214 9.68 -11.58 -8.42
CA ARG A 214 10.22 -12.34 -9.57
C ARG A 214 10.01 -11.62 -10.91
N ARG A 215 9.56 -10.37 -10.89
CA ARG A 215 9.40 -9.51 -12.07
C ARG A 215 10.67 -9.47 -12.93
N LYS A 216 10.47 -9.29 -14.23
CA LYS A 216 11.58 -9.15 -15.20
C LYS A 216 12.22 -7.77 -15.13
N GLU A 217 11.39 -6.73 -15.01
CA GLU A 217 11.83 -5.34 -14.97
C GLU A 217 11.20 -4.60 -13.79
N PHE A 218 11.89 -3.55 -13.34
CA PHE A 218 11.42 -2.62 -12.31
C PHE A 218 11.79 -1.20 -12.67
N VAL A 219 10.82 -0.30 -12.67
CA VAL A 219 11.05 1.12 -12.91
C VAL A 219 10.30 1.92 -11.86
N ALA A 220 11.03 2.74 -11.11
CA ALA A 220 10.42 3.72 -10.21
C ALA A 220 9.80 4.87 -11.02
N GLY A 221 8.57 5.25 -10.66
CA GLY A 221 7.89 6.43 -11.18
C GLY A 221 8.32 7.73 -10.49
N ASN A 222 9.00 7.63 -9.33
CA ASN A 222 9.49 8.75 -8.52
C ASN A 222 8.40 9.78 -8.16
N VAL A 223 7.17 9.30 -7.96
CA VAL A 223 6.02 10.12 -7.57
C VAL A 223 5.15 9.34 -6.59
N LYS A 224 4.62 10.02 -5.58
CA LYS A 224 3.73 9.40 -4.59
C LYS A 224 2.37 9.14 -5.19
N ILE A 225 1.76 8.01 -4.85
CA ILE A 225 0.41 7.67 -5.33
C ILE A 225 -0.62 8.70 -4.86
N ARG A 226 -0.46 9.22 -3.63
CA ARG A 226 -1.35 10.25 -3.09
C ARG A 226 -1.33 11.51 -3.95
N ASP A 227 -0.14 11.93 -4.38
CA ASP A 227 0.02 13.12 -5.22
C ASP A 227 -0.60 12.91 -6.60
N VAL A 228 -0.48 11.69 -7.16
CA VAL A 228 -1.16 11.32 -8.42
C VAL A 228 -2.68 11.39 -8.28
N ILE A 229 -3.24 10.88 -7.18
CA ILE A 229 -4.69 10.96 -6.93
C ILE A 229 -5.13 12.42 -6.81
N ILE A 230 -4.42 13.23 -6.02
CA ILE A 230 -4.75 14.65 -5.84
C ILE A 230 -4.71 15.38 -7.19
N ALA A 231 -3.61 15.22 -7.95
CA ALA A 231 -3.44 15.88 -9.24
C ALA A 231 -4.51 15.44 -10.26
N HIS A 232 -4.87 14.16 -10.29
CA HIS A 232 -5.95 13.66 -11.14
C HIS A 232 -7.30 14.31 -10.77
N LEU A 233 -7.63 14.36 -9.49
CA LEU A 233 -8.87 14.92 -9.00
C LEU A 233 -8.99 16.42 -9.30
N GLU A 234 -7.90 17.18 -9.08
CA GLU A 234 -7.81 18.59 -9.46
C GLU A 234 -8.00 18.78 -10.96
N LYS A 235 -7.35 17.95 -11.78
CA LYS A 235 -7.51 17.96 -13.24
C LYS A 235 -8.95 17.69 -13.66
N GLU A 236 -9.67 16.79 -13.01
CA GLU A 236 -11.09 16.56 -13.30
C GLU A 236 -11.95 17.77 -12.92
N LEU A 237 -11.70 18.38 -11.76
CA LEU A 237 -12.41 19.58 -11.30
C LEU A 237 -12.17 20.80 -12.20
N ASP A 238 -10.92 21.05 -12.59
CA ASP A 238 -10.52 22.15 -13.49
C ASP A 238 -11.19 22.01 -14.86
N ASN A 239 -11.46 20.78 -15.28
CA ASN A 239 -12.21 20.48 -16.49
C ASN A 239 -13.73 20.50 -16.31
N GLY A 240 -14.23 20.88 -15.12
CA GLY A 240 -15.65 20.94 -14.79
C GLY A 240 -16.33 19.57 -14.69
N ARG A 241 -15.56 18.49 -14.51
CA ARG A 241 -16.07 17.12 -14.40
C ARG A 241 -16.20 16.70 -12.93
N GLN A 242 -17.29 16.01 -12.62
CA GLN A 242 -17.47 15.34 -11.35
C GLN A 242 -17.01 13.89 -11.48
N ILE A 243 -16.47 13.32 -10.41
CA ILE A 243 -16.04 11.92 -10.39
C ILE A 243 -17.22 11.00 -10.04
N SER A 244 -17.23 9.84 -10.67
CA SER A 244 -18.25 8.81 -10.48
C SER A 244 -17.71 7.50 -11.03
N ALA A 245 -18.02 6.39 -10.36
CA ALA A 245 -17.64 5.06 -10.82
C ALA A 245 -18.65 4.02 -10.38
N LYS A 246 -18.83 2.99 -11.20
CA LYS A 246 -19.69 1.85 -10.92
C LYS A 246 -18.94 0.56 -11.21
N PRO A 247 -19.24 -0.52 -10.48
CA PRO A 247 -18.77 -1.85 -10.86
C PRO A 247 -19.18 -2.15 -12.31
N ASP A 248 -18.26 -2.70 -13.10
CA ASP A 248 -18.43 -2.97 -14.53
C ASP A 248 -18.36 -4.48 -14.85
N GLY A 249 -18.39 -5.34 -13.83
CA GLY A 249 -18.31 -6.78 -13.95
C GLY A 249 -16.93 -7.25 -14.43
N ARG A 250 -15.85 -6.55 -14.09
CA ARG A 250 -14.49 -6.96 -14.40
C ARG A 250 -14.00 -8.10 -13.51
N ILE A 251 -14.54 -8.23 -12.30
CA ILE A 251 -14.37 -9.42 -11.47
C ILE A 251 -15.76 -9.94 -11.08
N VAL A 252 -16.06 -11.18 -11.47
CA VAL A 252 -17.32 -11.83 -11.12
C VAL A 252 -17.08 -13.25 -10.61
N TYR A 253 -17.95 -13.74 -9.74
CA TYR A 253 -17.98 -15.17 -9.42
C TYR A 253 -18.63 -15.96 -10.56
N GLU A 254 -18.11 -17.16 -10.82
CA GLU A 254 -18.76 -18.13 -11.69
C GLU A 254 -19.94 -18.85 -11.00
#